data_AF-A0A8I2FYN0-F1
#
_entry.id   AF-A0A8I2FYN0-F1
#
_cell.length_a   1.000
_cell.length_b   1.000
_cell.length_c   1.000
_cell.angle_alpha   90.00
_cell.angle_beta   90.00
_cell.angle_gamma   90.00
#
_symmetry.space_group_name_H-M   'P 1'
#
loop_
_entity.id
_entity.type
_entity.pdbx_description
1 polymer ?
#
loop_
_entity_poly.entity_id
_entity_poly.type
_entity_poly.pdbx_seq_one_letter_code
_entity_poly.pdbx_strand_id
1 'polypeptide(L)'
;MYLKNFKNSTFKKIIFILGVLVFELLFHIPANLHSEDTGFKYFKNYSYIEYDHQPQNWGIAQAKNRIIYVANQGGVLEFDGVSWRVIRV
;
A
#
# COMPACT_ATOMS: atom_id res chain seq x y z
N MET A 1 -1.64 -57.80 -41.20
CA MET A 1 -0.61 -57.75 -40.15
C MET A 1 -1.08 -56.75 -39.10
N TYR A 2 -1.23 -57.22 -37.86
CA TYR A 2 -2.15 -56.70 -36.84
C TYR A 2 -1.86 -55.25 -36.38
N LEU A 3 -2.81 -54.34 -36.59
CA LEU A 3 -2.94 -53.13 -35.76
C LEU A 3 -3.46 -53.57 -34.38
N LYS A 4 -2.54 -53.70 -33.42
CA LYS A 4 -2.87 -54.04 -32.04
C LYS A 4 -3.61 -52.85 -31.41
N ASN A 5 -4.93 -52.97 -31.28
CA ASN A 5 -5.76 -52.04 -30.53
C ASN A 5 -5.22 -51.91 -29.09
N PHE A 6 -4.80 -50.70 -28.71
CA PHE A 6 -4.33 -50.35 -27.36
C PHE A 6 -5.51 -50.38 -26.36
N LYS A 7 -6.03 -51.57 -26.06
CA LYS A 7 -6.97 -51.84 -24.96
C LYS A 7 -6.22 -52.34 -23.72
N ASN A 8 -5.15 -51.67 -23.33
CA ASN A 8 -4.38 -52.06 -22.14
C ASN A 8 -4.87 -51.26 -20.93
N SER A 9 -5.39 -51.95 -19.91
CA SER A 9 -5.90 -51.33 -18.67
C SER A 9 -4.82 -50.47 -18.00
N THR A 10 -3.57 -50.90 -18.07
CA THR A 10 -2.40 -50.15 -17.59
C THR A 10 -2.20 -48.82 -18.32
N PHE A 11 -2.40 -48.78 -19.64
CA PHE A 11 -2.23 -47.56 -20.44
C PHE A 11 -3.28 -46.50 -20.10
N LYS A 12 -4.54 -46.92 -19.87
CA LYS A 12 -5.61 -46.03 -19.42
C LYS A 12 -5.35 -45.44 -18.03
N LYS A 13 -4.79 -46.24 -17.11
CA LYS A 13 -4.38 -45.78 -15.77
C LYS A 13 -3.28 -44.74 -15.84
N ILE A 14 -2.29 -44.93 -16.73
CA ILE A 14 -1.20 -43.95 -16.93
C ILE A 14 -1.76 -42.63 -17.46
N ILE A 15 -2.61 -42.65 -18.49
CA ILE A 15 -3.25 -41.43 -19.01
C ILE A 15 -4.08 -40.73 -17.93
N PHE A 16 -4.80 -41.49 -17.11
CA PHE A 16 -5.57 -40.93 -16.00
C PHE A 16 -4.68 -40.26 -14.94
N ILE A 17 -3.59 -40.92 -14.51
CA ILE A 17 -2.64 -40.37 -13.54
C ILE A 17 -1.97 -39.11 -14.11
N LEU A 18 -1.54 -39.14 -15.39
CA LEU A 18 -0.98 -37.96 -16.05
C LEU A 18 -2.00 -36.82 -16.13
N GLY A 19 -3.26 -37.13 -16.40
CA GLY A 19 -4.35 -36.15 -16.39
C GLY A 19 -4.57 -35.51 -15.02
N VAL A 20 -4.53 -36.30 -13.94
CA VAL A 20 -4.64 -35.80 -12.55
C VAL A 20 -3.44 -34.94 -12.19
N LEU A 21 -2.22 -35.37 -12.52
CA LEU A 21 -1.00 -34.59 -12.26
C LEU A 21 -1.01 -33.25 -13.01
N VAL A 22 -1.45 -33.24 -14.27
CA VAL A 22 -1.61 -32.01 -15.06
C VAL A 22 -2.70 -31.12 -14.48
N PHE A 23 -3.82 -31.70 -14.01
CA PHE A 23 -4.89 -30.95 -13.36
C PHE A 23 -4.42 -30.27 -12.08
N GLU A 24 -3.65 -30.96 -11.23
CA GLU A 24 -3.07 -30.37 -10.02
C GLU A 24 -2.08 -29.23 -10.33
N LEU A 25 -1.30 -29.36 -11.40
CA LEU A 25 -0.38 -28.32 -11.87
C LEU A 25 -1.08 -27.03 -12.32
N LEU A 26 -2.38 -27.07 -12.69
CA LEU A 26 -3.14 -25.90 -13.16
C LEU A 26 -3.63 -24.97 -12.03
N PHE A 27 -3.58 -25.39 -10.76
CA PHE A 27 -4.08 -24.61 -9.62
C PHE A 27 -3.00 -23.81 -8.86
N HIS A 28 -1.75 -23.85 -9.30
CA HIS A 28 -0.65 -23.10 -8.66
C HIS A 28 -0.45 -21.68 -9.25
N ILE A 29 -1.52 -21.00 -9.67
CA ILE A 29 -1.41 -19.56 -9.93
C ILE A 29 -1.65 -18.82 -8.61
N PRO A 30 -0.64 -18.15 -8.01
CA PRO A 30 -0.88 -17.29 -6.87
C PRO A 30 -1.77 -16.12 -7.32
N ALA A 31 -3.04 -16.10 -6.90
CA ALA A 31 -4.01 -15.06 -7.20
C ALA A 31 -3.72 -13.71 -6.48
N ASN A 32 -2.47 -13.47 -6.05
CA ASN A 32 -2.10 -12.39 -5.16
C ASN A 32 -0.96 -11.53 -5.71
N LEU A 33 -1.00 -11.13 -6.99
CA LEU A 33 -0.26 -9.95 -7.42
C LEU A 33 -1.14 -8.70 -7.22
N HIS A 34 -1.29 -8.29 -5.97
CA HIS A 34 -1.68 -6.92 -5.66
C HIS A 34 -0.41 -6.09 -5.51
N SER A 35 0.11 -5.55 -6.61
CA SER A 35 1.07 -4.46 -6.54
C SER A 35 0.30 -3.21 -6.12
N GLU A 36 0.10 -3.03 -4.82
CA GLU A 36 -0.41 -1.77 -4.29
C GLU A 36 0.74 -0.75 -4.38
N ASP A 37 0.89 -0.15 -5.56
CA ASP A 37 1.75 1.02 -5.74
C ASP A 37 1.08 2.18 -5.00
N THR A 38 1.34 2.31 -3.70
CA THR A 38 0.78 3.38 -2.88
C THR A 38 1.32 4.75 -3.26
N GLY A 39 2.21 4.84 -4.26
CA GLY A 39 2.99 6.01 -4.58
C GLY A 39 3.91 6.42 -3.43
N PHE A 40 4.96 7.17 -3.73
CA PHE A 40 5.69 7.87 -2.69
C PHE A 40 4.79 8.98 -2.13
N LYS A 41 4.28 8.80 -0.90
CA LYS A 41 3.60 9.90 -0.20
C LYS A 41 4.63 10.98 0.11
N TYR A 42 4.47 12.14 -0.49
CA TYR A 42 5.32 13.30 -0.21
C TYR A 42 5.10 13.73 1.25
N PHE A 43 6.15 13.61 2.07
CA PHE A 43 6.17 14.14 3.43
C PHE A 43 7.20 15.27 3.49
N LYS A 44 6.80 16.39 4.09
CA LYS A 44 7.70 17.50 4.41
C LYS A 44 7.63 17.74 5.90
N ASN A 45 8.77 17.62 6.57
CA ASN A 45 8.89 17.95 7.98
C ASN A 45 9.23 19.42 8.11
N TYR A 46 8.58 20.10 9.06
CA TYR A 46 8.94 21.44 9.49
C TYR A 46 9.48 21.35 10.92
N SER A 47 10.76 21.63 11.07
CA SER A 47 11.42 21.70 12.37
C SER A 47 10.99 22.95 13.13
N TYR A 48 11.19 22.94 14.46
CA TYR A 48 10.89 24.08 15.32
C TYR A 48 11.71 25.33 15.02
N ILE A 49 12.85 25.15 14.35
CA ILE A 49 13.68 26.24 13.83
C ILE A 49 13.00 26.88 12.62
N GLU A 50 12.34 26.11 11.76
CA GLU A 50 11.69 26.63 10.54
C GLU A 50 10.40 27.40 10.84
N TYR A 51 9.62 26.95 11.82
CA TYR A 51 8.44 27.69 12.26
C TYR A 51 8.74 28.66 13.40
N ASP A 52 9.99 28.76 13.87
CA ASP A 52 10.51 29.71 14.87
C ASP A 52 9.75 29.73 16.22
N HIS A 53 9.31 28.56 16.71
CA HIS A 53 8.60 28.45 17.99
C HIS A 53 8.96 27.19 18.77
N GLN A 54 8.24 26.92 19.87
CA GLN A 54 8.57 25.83 20.78
C GLN A 54 8.38 24.47 20.10
N PRO A 55 9.18 23.44 20.42
CA PRO A 55 9.14 22.17 19.72
C PRO A 55 7.88 21.32 19.98
N GLN A 56 7.05 21.69 20.96
CA GLN A 56 5.90 20.90 21.40
C GLN A 56 4.60 21.37 20.75
N ASN A 57 3.93 20.43 20.06
CA ASN A 57 2.67 20.64 19.37
C ASN A 57 1.62 19.67 19.94
N TRP A 58 0.44 20.15 20.36
CA TRP A 58 -0.58 19.31 21.05
C TRP A 58 -1.90 19.15 20.31
N GLY A 59 -2.05 19.83 19.19
CA GLY A 59 -3.28 19.78 18.41
C GLY A 59 -3.06 20.37 17.03
N ILE A 60 -3.81 19.87 16.07
CA ILE A 60 -3.80 20.34 14.68
C ILE A 60 -5.23 20.40 14.16
N ALA A 61 -5.54 21.46 13.42
CA ALA A 61 -6.80 21.61 12.71
C ALA A 61 -6.56 22.30 11.37
N GLN A 62 -7.43 22.02 10.39
CA GLN A 62 -7.44 22.73 9.12
C GLN A 62 -8.75 23.49 8.96
N ALA A 63 -8.67 24.77 8.64
CA ALA A 63 -9.84 25.59 8.35
C ALA A 63 -10.33 25.39 6.91
N LYS A 64 -11.56 25.84 6.61
CA LYS A 64 -12.16 25.71 5.27
C LYS A 64 -11.36 26.41 4.16
N ASN A 65 -10.59 27.44 4.51
CA ASN A 65 -9.68 28.16 3.61
C ASN A 65 -8.33 27.43 3.42
N ARG A 66 -8.19 26.19 3.92
CA ARG A 66 -7.01 25.31 3.86
C ARG A 66 -5.82 25.73 4.73
N ILE A 67 -5.97 26.77 5.53
CA ILE A 67 -4.98 27.17 6.52
C ILE A 67 -4.91 26.11 7.64
N ILE A 68 -3.70 25.73 8.02
CA ILE A 68 -3.41 24.78 9.10
C ILE A 68 -3.12 25.57 10.38
N TYR A 69 -3.73 25.15 11.48
CA TYR A 69 -3.52 25.69 12.82
C TYR A 69 -2.93 24.61 13.72
N VAL A 70 -1.86 24.94 14.44
CA VAL A 70 -1.20 24.03 15.39
C VAL A 70 -1.12 24.67 16.76
N ALA A 71 -1.60 23.97 17.79
CA ALA A 71 -1.50 24.42 19.18
C ALA A 71 -0.07 24.23 19.70
N ASN A 72 0.56 25.29 20.18
CA ASN A 72 1.95 25.34 20.60
C ASN A 72 2.11 26.18 21.89
N GLN A 73 3.20 25.98 22.64
CA GLN A 73 3.39 26.62 23.96
C GLN A 73 3.43 28.15 23.88
N GLY A 74 3.86 28.72 22.75
CA GLY A 74 3.98 30.16 22.53
C GLY A 74 2.78 30.84 21.86
N GLY A 75 1.73 30.08 21.54
CA GLY A 75 0.56 30.56 20.80
C GLY A 75 0.04 29.55 19.80
N VAL A 76 -0.84 30.00 18.90
CA VAL A 76 -1.32 29.17 17.80
C VAL A 76 -0.47 29.45 16.57
N LEU A 77 0.20 28.41 16.05
CA LEU A 77 0.91 28.49 14.78
C LEU A 77 -0.10 28.43 13.65
N GLU A 78 0.02 29.31 12.67
CA GLU A 78 -0.76 29.31 11.45
C GLU A 78 0.16 29.08 10.24
N PHE A 79 -0.20 28.11 9.40
CA PHE A 79 0.53 27.75 8.20
C PHE A 79 -0.35 27.83 6.95
N ASP A 80 0.11 28.57 5.94
CA ASP A 80 -0.61 28.82 4.68
C ASP A 80 -0.20 27.91 3.51
N GLY A 81 0.78 27.02 3.72
CA GLY A 81 1.39 26.20 2.68
C GLY A 81 2.81 26.63 2.30
N VAL A 82 3.21 27.84 2.67
CA VAL A 82 4.52 28.44 2.36
C VAL A 82 5.19 28.99 3.62
N SER A 83 4.43 29.74 4.44
CA SER A 83 4.92 30.51 5.56
C SER A 83 4.18 30.20 6.86
N TRP A 84 4.88 30.43 7.98
CA TRP A 84 4.35 30.30 9.32
C TRP A 84 4.17 31.68 9.94
N ARG A 85 3.08 31.88 10.67
CA ARG A 85 2.90 33.04 11.58
C ARG A 85 2.33 32.59 12.91
N VAL A 86 2.49 33.42 13.94
CA VAL A 86 1.91 33.14 15.26
C VAL A 86 0.83 34.11 15.67
N ILE A 87 -0.26 33.50 16.10
CA ILE A 87 -1.35 34.17 16.79
C ILE A 87 -1.07 34.05 18.27
N ARG A 88 -0.76 35.18 18.90
CA ARG A 88 -0.60 35.26 20.35
C ARG A 88 -1.97 35.10 21.01
N VAL A 89 -2.00 34.32 22.09
CA VAL A 89 -3.15 34.15 22.99
C VAL A 89 -2.86 34.81 24.32
#